data_AF-A0A2P2K7X2-F1
#
_entry.id   AF-A0A2P2K7X2-F1
#
_cell.length_a   1.000
_cell.length_b   1.000
_cell.length_c   1.000
_cell.angle_alpha   90.00
_cell.angle_beta   90.00
_cell.angle_gamma   90.00
#
_symmetry.space_group_name_H-M   'P 1'
#
loop_
_entity.id
_entity.type
_entity.pdbx_description
1 polymer ?
#
loop_
_entity_poly.entity_id
_entity_poly.type
_entity_poly.pdbx_seq_one_letter_code
_entity_poly.pdbx_strand_id
1 'polypeptide(L)' 'MVRFKNRYMVMEGFLDPNRDLMEDDPIVLTQFNVSKAIKDSILVNFGECGLASSLGSLQGKQFSVL' A
#
# COMPACT_ATOMS: atom_id res chain seq x y z
N MET A 1 -32.33 -4.41 2.58
CA MET A 1 -31.09 -5.20 2.70
C MET A 1 -30.00 -4.41 1.99
N VAL A 2 -29.02 -3.85 2.71
CA VAL A 2 -27.97 -3.01 2.10
C VAL A 2 -26.74 -3.90 1.87
N ARG A 3 -26.30 -4.02 0.60
CA ARG A 3 -25.15 -4.84 0.22
C ARG A 3 -23.89 -3.99 0.29
N PHE A 4 -22.78 -4.55 0.79
CA PHE A 4 -21.48 -3.87 0.71
C PHE A 4 -21.07 -3.66 -0.74
N LYS A 5 -20.69 -2.43 -1.09
CA LYS A 5 -20.20 -2.05 -2.43
C LYS A 5 -18.68 -1.92 -2.38
N ASN A 6 -17.98 -2.92 -2.91
CA ASN A 6 -16.52 -2.88 -2.99
C ASN A 6 -16.07 -1.85 -4.03
N ARG A 7 -15.03 -1.09 -3.68
CA ARG A 7 -14.30 -0.20 -4.58
C ARG A 7 -12.90 -0.76 -4.78
N TYR A 8 -12.41 -0.72 -6.01
CA TYR A 8 -11.08 -1.20 -6.38
C TYR A 8 -10.23 -0.02 -6.83
N MET A 9 -8.95 -0.04 -6.46
CA MET A 9 -7.96 0.96 -6.84
C MET A 9 -6.77 0.26 -7.48
N VAL A 10 -6.28 0.83 -8.58
CA VAL A 10 -5.04 0.40 -9.25
C VAL A 10 -4.00 1.49 -8.98
N MET A 11 -2.80 1.07 -8.56
CA MET A 11 -1.69 1.95 -8.23
C MET A 11 -0.49 1.52 -9.05
N GLU A 12 0.22 2.48 -9.64
CA GLU A 12 1.49 2.27 -10.33
C GLU A 12 2.59 2.94 -9.50
N GLY A 13 3.65 2.19 -9.20
CA GLY A 13 4.82 2.69 -8.47
C GLY A 13 6.00 2.77 -9.42
N PHE A 14 6.52 3.98 -9.63
CA PHE A 14 7.75 4.19 -10.40
C PHE A 14 8.96 4.08 -9.48
N LEU A 15 9.89 3.18 -9.81
CA LEU A 15 11.23 3.17 -9.20
C LEU A 15 12.18 3.90 -10.14
N ASP A 16 12.82 4.95 -9.64
CA ASP A 16 13.90 5.62 -10.36
C ASP A 16 15.23 4.98 -9.94
N PRO A 17 15.87 4.17 -10.80
CA PRO A 17 17.12 3.50 -10.48
C PRO A 17 18.27 4.49 -10.21
N ASN A 18 18.12 5.77 -10.54
CA ASN A 18 19.15 6.79 -10.31
C ASN A 18 19.07 7.42 -8.91
N ARG A 19 17.94 7.29 -8.20
CA ARG A 19 17.81 7.79 -6.82
C ARG A 19 18.40 6.83 -5.79
N ASP A 20 18.45 5.54 -6.11
CA ASP A 20 18.85 4.47 -5.18
C ASP A 20 20.37 4.17 -5.20
N LEU A 21 21.18 4.89 -5.98
CA LEU A 21 22.65 4.74 -6.00
C LEU A 21 23.36 5.26 -4.73
N MET A 22 22.60 5.79 -3.74
CA MET A 22 23.13 6.37 -2.50
C MET A 22 22.73 5.60 -1.22
N GLU A 23 21.78 4.66 -1.30
CA GLU A 23 21.42 3.78 -0.18
C GLU A 23 21.50 2.33 -0.64
N ASP A 24 22.44 1.55 -0.07
CA ASP A 24 22.69 0.12 -0.35
C ASP A 24 21.50 -0.82 -0.02
N ASP A 25 20.33 -0.28 0.31
CA ASP A 25 19.16 -1.07 0.71
C ASP A 25 18.27 -1.41 -0.49
N PRO A 26 18.20 -2.69 -0.92
CA PRO A 26 17.34 -3.07 -2.02
C PRO A 26 15.87 -2.82 -1.66
N ILE A 27 15.18 -2.03 -2.48
CA ILE A 27 13.73 -1.81 -2.35
C ILE A 27 13.00 -3.10 -2.75
N VAL A 28 12.75 -3.96 -1.76
CA VAL A 28 12.00 -5.21 -1.96
C VAL A 28 10.50 -4.90 -2.05
N LEU A 29 10.01 -4.74 -3.28
CA LEU A 29 8.57 -4.58 -3.59
C LEU A 29 7.83 -5.91 -3.48
N THR A 30 7.47 -6.26 -2.25
CA THR A 30 6.55 -7.36 -1.97
C THR A 30 5.17 -6.81 -1.64
N GLN A 31 4.13 -7.61 -1.92
CA GLN A 31 2.75 -7.30 -1.51
C GLN A 31 2.65 -6.97 -0.01
N PHE A 32 3.45 -7.65 0.81
CA PHE A 32 3.52 -7.40 2.26
C PHE A 32 4.11 -6.02 2.58
N ASN A 33 5.27 -5.68 2.01
CA ASN A 33 5.93 -4.39 2.26
C ASN A 33 5.07 -3.22 1.77
N VAL A 34 4.47 -3.34 0.59
CA VAL A 34 3.57 -2.30 0.06
C VAL A 34 2.32 -2.17 0.94
N SER A 35 1.69 -3.29 1.31
CA SER A 35 0.51 -3.23 2.20
C SER A 35 0.85 -2.65 3.57
N LYS A 36 2.04 -2.93 4.11
CA LYS A 36 2.51 -2.38 5.37
C LYS A 36 2.75 -0.87 5.24
N ALA A 37 3.48 -0.44 4.21
CA ALA A 37 3.74 0.99 3.97
C ALA A 37 2.44 1.80 3.78
N ILE A 38 1.43 1.26 3.09
CA ILE A 38 0.12 1.90 2.96
C ILE A 38 -0.58 2.02 4.32
N LYS A 39 -0.57 0.95 5.14
CA LYS A 39 -1.19 0.97 6.47
C LYS A 39 -0.48 1.96 7.41
N ASP A 40 0.84 1.95 7.42
CA ASP A 40 1.65 2.87 8.21
C ASP A 40 1.39 4.32 7.78
N SER A 41 1.27 4.56 6.46
CA SER A 41 0.90 5.88 5.93
C SER A 41 -0.52 6.31 6.35
N ILE A 42 -1.48 5.38 6.38
CA ILE A 42 -2.84 5.69 6.87
C ILE A 42 -2.81 6.01 8.37
N LEU A 43 -2.02 5.27 9.15
CA LEU A 43 -1.89 5.49 10.59
C LEU A 43 -1.32 6.88 10.88
N VAL A 44 -0.26 7.29 10.17
CA VAL A 44 0.38 8.60 10.37
C VAL A 44 -0.56 9.74 9.96
N ASN A 45 -1.34 9.58 8.88
CA ASN A 45 -2.18 10.66 8.35
C ASN A 45 -3.59 10.74 8.99
N PHE A 46 -4.18 9.60 9.37
CA PHE A 46 -5.57 9.50 9.83
C PHE A 46 -5.71 8.90 11.24
N GLY A 47 -4.60 8.52 11.88
CA GLY A 47 -4.59 7.92 13.21
C GLY A 47 -5.18 6.51 13.28
N GLU A 48 -5.32 6.02 14.52
CA GLU A 48 -5.82 4.67 14.83
C GLU A 48 -7.24 4.43 14.29
N CYS A 49 -8.10 5.45 14.35
CA CYS A 49 -9.48 5.36 13.86
C CYS A 49 -9.54 5.21 12.33
N GLY A 50 -8.71 5.96 11.61
CA GLY A 50 -8.62 5.86 10.14
C GLY A 50 -8.05 4.52 9.68
N LEU A 51 -7.05 4.01 10.40
CA LEU A 51 -6.50 2.68 10.15
C LEU A 51 -7.54 1.58 10.38
N ALA A 52 -8.22 1.60 11.53
CA ALA A 52 -9.24 0.61 11.89
C ALA A 52 -10.40 0.56 10.87
N SER A 53 -10.86 1.72 10.39
CA SER A 53 -11.89 1.82 9.35
C SER A 53 -11.45 1.22 8.01
N SER A 54 -10.16 1.32 7.69
CA SER A 54 -9.60 0.87 6.41
C SER A 54 -9.25 -0.62 6.41
N LEU A 55 -8.82 -1.18 7.55
CA LEU A 55 -8.34 -2.57 7.67
C LEU A 55 -9.37 -3.63 7.24
N GLY A 56 -10.66 -3.39 7.45
CA GLY A 56 -11.71 -4.35 7.07
C GLY A 56 -11.97 -4.43 5.56
N SER A 57 -11.57 -3.41 4.79
CA SER A 57 -11.85 -3.32 3.35
C SER A 57 -10.62 -3.31 2.45
N LEU A 58 -9.44 -3.01 3.01
CA LEU A 58 -8.19 -2.91 2.28
C LEU A 58 -7.50 -4.28 2.19
N GLN A 59 -7.78 -5.00 1.11
CA GLN A 59 -7.10 -6.25 0.75
C GLN A 59 -6.29 -6.02 -0.53
N GLY A 60 -4.96 -6.16 -0.46
CA GLY A 60 -4.13 -6.18 -1.66
C GLY A 60 -4.43 -7.45 -2.45
N LYS A 61 -4.97 -7.34 -3.67
CA LYS A 61 -5.35 -8.52 -4.48
C LYS A 61 -4.24 -9.05 -5.37
N GLN A 62 -3.45 -8.18 -5.99
CA GLN A 62 -2.41 -8.59 -6.93
C GLN A 62 -1.38 -7.46 -7.08
N PHE A 63 -0.09 -7.82 -7.07
CA PHE A 63 1.01 -6.92 -7.37
C PHE A 63 1.84 -7.59 -8.47
N SER A 64 2.05 -6.91 -9.59
CA SER A 64 2.85 -7.40 -10.72
C SER A 64 3.81 -6.30 -11.12
N VAL A 65 5.11 -6.62 -11.16
CA VAL A 65 6.13 -5.73 -11.74
C VAL A 65 6.14 -6.02 -13.24
N LEU A 66 5.95 -4.99 -14.06
CA LEU A 66 6.05 -5.05 -15.52
C LEU A 66 7.48 -4.70 -15.96
#